data_AF-A0A0Q8SFZ8-F1
#
_entry.id   AF-A0A0Q8SFZ8-F1
#
_cell.length_a   1.000
_cell.length_b   1.000
_cell.length_c   1.000
_cell.angle_alpha   90.00
_cell.angle_beta   90.00
_cell.angle_gamma   90.00
#
_symmetry.space_group_name_H-M   'P 1'
#
loop_
_entity.id
_entity.type
_entity.pdbx_description
1 polymer ?
#
loop_
_entity_poly.entity_id
_entity_poly.type
_entity_poly.pdbx_seq_one_letter_code
_entity_poly.pdbx_strand_id
1 'polypeptide(L)' 'MRFTDWLDAEPGRNKAVAEHFGLTPSAITHWRRAVPRSRMHELHALTQGAVDFAGMLPRSRGPAAPADPDPGVD' A
#
# COMPACT_ATOMS: atom_id res chain seq x y z
N MET A 1 -8.19 -2.46 -5.61
CA MET A 1 -6.92 -3.23 -5.40
C MET A 1 -5.96 -2.47 -4.47
N ARG A 2 -4.97 -3.13 -3.84
CA ARG A 2 -3.91 -2.44 -3.08
C ARG A 2 -2.79 -1.96 -4.00
N PHE A 3 -2.11 -0.90 -3.59
CA PHE A 3 -0.96 -0.37 -4.33
C PHE A 3 0.19 -1.39 -4.41
N THR A 4 0.48 -2.11 -3.32
CA THR A 4 1.53 -3.14 -3.30
C THR A 4 1.23 -4.28 -4.25
N ASP A 5 0.00 -4.79 -4.25
CA ASP A 5 -0.40 -5.89 -5.13
C ASP A 5 -0.34 -5.45 -6.59
N TRP A 6 -0.70 -4.20 -6.89
CA TRP A 6 -0.58 -3.64 -8.23
C TRP A 6 0.87 -3.49 -8.68
N LEU A 7 1.78 -3.10 -7.78
CA LEU A 7 3.22 -3.06 -8.06
C LEU A 7 3.80 -4.45 -8.30
N ASP A 8 3.38 -5.45 -7.52
CA ASP A 8 3.90 -6.82 -7.60
C ASP A 8 3.32 -7.61 -8.79
N ALA A 9 2.17 -7.20 -9.31
CA ALA A 9 1.53 -7.83 -10.46
C ALA A 9 2.35 -7.72 -11.76
N GLU A 10 3.26 -6.76 -11.88
CA GLU A 10 4.10 -6.61 -13.07
C GLU A 10 5.51 -6.08 -12.73
N PRO A 11 6.56 -6.85 -13.05
CA PRO A 11 7.93 -6.41 -12.82
C PRO A 11 8.24 -5.21 -13.72
N GLY A 12 8.46 -4.05 -13.10
CA GLY A 12 8.76 -2.79 -13.81
C GLY A 12 7.87 -1.63 -13.38
N ARG A 13 6.66 -1.90 -12.84
CA ARG A 13 5.76 -0.85 -12.37
C ARG A 13 6.38 0.04 -11.30
N ASN A 14 7.21 -0.51 -10.42
CA ASN A 14 7.95 0.26 -9.43
C ASN A 14 8.83 1.35 -10.09
N LYS A 15 9.56 0.98 -11.14
CA LYS A 15 10.41 1.91 -11.89
C LYS A 15 9.56 2.93 -12.65
N ALA A 16 8.49 2.50 -13.30
CA ALA A 16 7.59 3.40 -14.03
C ALA A 16 6.92 4.45 -13.12
N VAL A 17 6.47 4.04 -11.93
CA VAL A 17 5.96 4.97 -10.92
C VAL A 17 7.06 5.92 -10.44
N ALA A 18 8.26 5.39 -10.16
CA ALA A 18 9.39 6.22 -9.74
C ALA A 18 9.71 7.30 -10.79
N GLU A 19 9.77 6.94 -12.07
CA GLU A 19 10.00 7.88 -13.18
C GLU A 19 8.87 8.89 -13.32
N HIS A 20 7.60 8.45 -13.28
CA HIS A 20 6.45 9.34 -13.40
C HIS A 20 6.43 10.43 -12.32
N PHE A 21 6.75 10.04 -11.08
CA PHE A 21 6.74 10.94 -9.93
C PHE A 21 8.09 11.67 -9.71
N GLY A 22 9.09 11.45 -10.56
CA GLY A 22 10.45 11.98 -10.39
C GLY A 22 11.11 11.55 -9.08
N LEU A 23 10.79 10.35 -8.61
CA LEU A 23 11.26 9.80 -7.33
C LEU A 23 12.27 8.67 -7.52
N THR A 24 12.95 8.31 -6.43
CA THR A 24 13.80 7.14 -6.39
C THR A 24 12.98 5.86 -6.18
N PRO A 25 13.45 4.69 -6.65
CA PRO A 25 12.81 3.40 -6.37
C PRO A 25 12.63 3.12 -4.87
N SER A 26 13.55 3.61 -4.05
CA SER A 26 13.48 3.51 -2.58
C SER A 26 12.31 4.30 -2.00
N ALA A 27 11.98 5.47 -2.56
CA ALA A 27 10.83 6.26 -2.13
C ALA A 27 9.51 5.54 -2.45
N ILE A 28 9.40 4.93 -3.62
CA ILE A 28 8.23 4.10 -3.98
C ILE A 28 8.13 2.85 -3.10
N THR A 29 9.27 2.25 -2.73
CA THR A 29 9.31 1.15 -1.76
C THR A 29 8.79 1.59 -0.40
N HIS A 30 9.08 2.83 0.02
CA HIS A 30 8.53 3.40 1.25
C HIS A 30 7.00 3.58 1.16
N TRP A 31 6.46 3.92 -0.02
CA TRP A 31 5.02 4.07 -0.23
C TRP A 31 4.23 2.77 -0.09
N ARG A 32 4.89 1.61 -0.21
CA ARG A 32 4.27 0.31 0.10
C ARG A 32 3.73 0.25 1.53
N ARG A 33 4.24 1.09 2.43
CA ARG A 33 3.75 1.23 3.82
C ARG A 33 2.62 2.24 3.92
N ALA A 34 2.78 3.41 3.30
CA ALA A 34 1.79 4.47 3.27
C ALA A 34 2.06 5.40 2.07
N VAL A 35 1.06 5.58 1.20
CA VAL A 35 1.14 6.55 0.11
C VAL A 35 0.84 7.96 0.66
N PRO A 36 1.62 8.99 0.31
CA PRO A 36 1.33 10.37 0.70
C PRO A 36 -0.02 10.84 0.16
N ARG A 37 -0.87 11.44 1.01
CA ARG A 37 -2.20 11.94 0.62
C ARG A 37 -2.18 12.89 -0.57
N SER A 38 -1.16 13.74 -0.66
CA SER A 38 -0.97 14.68 -1.78
C SER A 38 -0.79 14.00 -3.13
N ARG A 39 -0.39 12.72 -3.16
CA ARG A 39 -0.11 11.95 -4.38
C ARG A 39 -1.12 10.84 -4.64
N MET A 40 -2.06 10.60 -3.73
CA MET A 40 -3.06 9.52 -3.89
C MET A 40 -3.95 9.73 -5.12
N HIS A 41 -4.35 10.97 -5.39
CA HIS A 41 -5.23 11.28 -6.52
C HIS A 41 -4.53 11.07 -7.86
N GLU A 42 -3.28 11.52 -7.95
CA GLU A 42 -2.43 11.33 -9.13
C GLU A 42 -2.09 9.85 -9.34
N LEU A 43 -1.80 9.11 -8.26
CA LEU A 43 -1.56 7.67 -8.34
C LEU A 43 -2.82 6.89 -8.77
N HIS A 44 -4.00 7.31 -8.31
CA HIS A 44 -5.27 6.72 -8.72
C HIS A 44 -5.51 6.95 -10.23
N ALA A 45 -5.22 8.16 -10.71
CA ALA A 45 -5.30 8.49 -12.14
C ALA A 45 -4.26 7.70 -12.97
N LEU A 46 -3.01 7.61 -12.51
CA LEU A 46 -1.94 6.84 -13.17
C LEU A 46 -2.29 5.36 -13.31
N THR A 47 -2.91 4.78 -12.27
CA THR A 47 -3.36 3.39 -12.27
C THR A 47 -4.71 3.20 -12.96
N GLN A 48 -5.27 4.25 -13.56
CA GLN A 48 -6.59 4.26 -14.22
C GLN A 48 -7.71 3.70 -13.34
N GLY A 49 -7.63 3.95 -12.03
CA GLY A 49 -8.58 3.45 -11.06
C GLY A 49 -8.37 2.00 -10.60
N ALA A 50 -7.32 1.31 -11.05
CA ALA A 50 -7.03 -0.06 -10.58
C ALA A 50 -6.72 -0.09 -9.07
N VAL A 51 -5.98 0.90 -8.58
CA VAL A 51 -5.65 1.05 -7.16
C VAL A 51 -6.63 2.03 -6.50
N ASP A 52 -7.37 1.55 -5.51
CA ASP A 52 -8.33 2.39 -4.78
C ASP A 52 -7.63 3.22 -3.69
N PHE A 53 -8.25 4.35 -3.31
CA PHE A 53 -7.76 5.19 -2.21
C PHE A 53 -7.60 4.40 -0.90
N ALA A 54 -8.55 3.52 -0.57
CA ALA A 54 -8.45 2.63 0.59
C ALA A 54 -7.25 1.67 0.49
N GLY A 55 -6.88 1.30 -0.74
CA GLY A 55 -5.75 0.44 -1.06
C GLY A 55 -4.38 1.11 -0.92
N MET A 56 -4.35 2.44 -0.84
CA MET A 56 -3.15 3.27 -0.68
C MET A 56 -2.88 3.69 0.77
N LEU A 57 -3.90 3.60 1.62
CA LEU A 57 -3.76 3.88 3.04
C LEU A 57 -2.93 2.79 3.73
N PRO A 58 -2.16 3.16 4.77
CA PRO A 58 -1.49 2.17 5.60
C PRO A 58 -2.50 1.14 6.08
N ARG A 59 -2.09 -0.13 6.11
CA ARG A 59 -2.90 -1.12 6.81
C ARG A 59 -2.97 -0.66 8.25
N SER A 60 -4.13 -0.20 8.68
CA SER A 60 -4.46 -0.20 10.11
C SER A 60 -4.16 -1.62 10.55
N ARG A 61 -3.09 -1.78 11.33
CA ARG A 61 -2.89 -3.01 12.08
C ARG A 61 -4.15 -3.08 12.93
N GLY A 62 -5.13 -3.88 12.49
CA GLY A 62 -6.30 -4.16 13.31
C GLY A 62 -5.79 -4.53 14.70
N PRO A 63 -6.50 -4.16 15.78
CA PRO A 63 -6.07 -4.52 17.12
C PRO A 63 -5.68 -5.99 17.08
N ALA A 64 -4.43 -6.28 17.45
CA ALA A 64 -3.99 -7.66 17.59
C ALA A 64 -5.08 -8.31 18.43
N ALA A 65 -5.78 -9.30 17.84
CA ALA A 65 -6.86 -9.97 18.55
C ALA A 65 -6.31 -10.33 19.93
N PRO A 66 -6.99 -9.95 21.03
CA PRO A 66 -6.52 -10.32 22.35
C PRO A 66 -6.34 -11.83 22.30
N ALA A 67 -5.12 -12.28 22.65
CA ALA A 67 -4.83 -13.69 22.79
C ALA A 67 -5.98 -14.30 23.59
N ASP A 68 -6.61 -15.31 22.98
CA ASP A 68 -7.65 -16.15 23.58
C ASP A 68 -7.30 -16.37 25.06
N PRO A 69 -8.12 -15.92 26.03
CA PRO A 69 -7.91 -16.34 27.40
C PRO A 69 -8.18 -17.83 27.46
N ASP A 70 -7.10 -18.59 27.54
CA ASP A 70 -7.02 -20.01 27.84
C ASP A 70 -8.22 -20.48 28.69
N PRO A 71 -9.15 -21.28 28.14
CA PRO A 71 -10.27 -21.76 28.93
C PRO A 71 -9.81 -22.92 29.80
N GLY A 72 -9.43 -22.59 31.03
CA GLY A 72 -9.71 -23.42 32.19
C GLY A 72 -8.50 -23.98 32.93
N VAL A 73 -8.52 -23.77 34.24
CA VAL A 73 -8.53 -24.85 35.23
C VAL A 73 -9.04 -24.27 36.57
N ASP A 74 -10.20 -24.74 37.03
CA ASP A 74 -10.55 -24.90 38.45
C ASP A 74 -11.27 -26.25 38.60
#